data_AF-A4WJ56-F1
#
_entry.id   AF-A4WJ56-F1
#
_cell.length_a   1.000
_cell.length_b   1.000
_cell.length_c   1.000
_cell.angle_alpha   90.00
_cell.angle_beta   90.00
_cell.angle_gamma   90.00
#
_symmetry.space_group_name_H-M   'P 1'
#
loop_
_entity.id
_entity.type
_entity.pdbx_description
1 polymer ?
#
loop_
_entity_poly.entity_id
_entity_poly.type
_entity_poly.pdbx_seq_one_letter_code
_entity_poly.pdbx_strand_id
1 'polypeptide(L)' 'MSKQKLRFYDIKAKKSFETDQYEVVAKETARGPMMFAVAKSPYTGIKVYRLVGKKK' A
#
# COMPACT_ATOMS: atom_id res chain seq x y z
N MET A 1 1.58 -4.94 18.58
CA MET A 1 1.41 -5.84 17.42
C MET A 1 2.16 -5.23 16.24
N SER A 2 3.25 -5.83 15.77
CA SER A 2 3.97 -5.33 14.59
C SER A 2 3.08 -5.53 13.36
N LYS A 3 2.92 -4.48 12.55
CA LYS A 3 2.25 -4.62 11.25
C LYS A 3 3.08 -5.60 10.39
N GLN A 4 2.42 -6.52 9.69
CA GLN A 4 3.11 -7.42 8.76
C GLN A 4 3.82 -6.59 7.69
N LYS A 5 5.09 -6.88 7.40
CA LYS A 5 5.78 -6.23 6.28
C LYS A 5 5.03 -6.54 4.98
N LEU A 6 4.59 -5.50 4.30
CA LEU A 6 3.97 -5.63 2.99
C LEU A 6 5.00 -5.29 1.92
N ARG A 7 5.05 -6.13 0.88
CA ARG A 7 5.78 -5.83 -0.34
C ARG A 7 4.99 -4.82 -1.18
N PHE A 8 5.63 -3.72 -1.52
CA PHE A 8 5.14 -2.68 -2.43
C PHE A 8 6.00 -2.68 -3.68
N TYR A 9 5.42 -2.24 -4.79
CA TYR A 9 6.14 -2.07 -6.05
C TYR A 9 6.11 -0.60 -6.46
N ASP A 10 7.29 0.01 -6.49
CA ASP A 10 7.46 1.36 -7.00
C ASP A 10 7.61 1.29 -8.52
N ILE A 11 6.58 1.75 -9.23
CA ILE A 11 6.55 1.77 -10.69
C ILE A 11 7.58 2.75 -11.26
N LYS A 12 7.87 3.86 -10.56
CA LYS A 12 8.87 4.85 -11.01
C LYS A 12 10.29 4.30 -10.87
N ALA A 13 10.59 3.69 -9.72
CA ALA A 13 11.89 3.06 -9.50
C ALA A 13 12.01 1.69 -10.20
N LYS A 14 10.88 1.12 -10.68
CA LYS A 14 10.73 -0.26 -11.15
C LYS A 14 11.27 -1.30 -10.15
N LYS A 15 11.18 -0.98 -8.86
CA LYS A 15 11.74 -1.79 -7.77
C LYS A 15 10.66 -2.12 -6.75
N SER A 16 10.72 -3.34 -6.22
CA SER A 16 9.93 -3.70 -5.06
C SER A 16 10.67 -3.40 -3.76
N PHE A 17 9.96 -2.96 -2.74
CA PHE A 17 10.46 -2.83 -1.38
C PHE A 17 9.46 -3.41 -0.39
N GLU A 18 9.95 -3.80 0.78
CA GLU A 18 9.11 -4.29 1.87
C GLU A 18 9.14 -3.28 3.00
N THR A 19 7.96 -2.95 3.52
CA THR A 19 7.85 -2.07 4.67
C THR A 19 6.65 -2.42 5.53
N ASP A 20 6.81 -2.24 6.84
CA ASP A 20 5.77 -2.24 7.86
C ASP A 20 5.25 -0.81 8.13
N GLN A 21 5.95 0.21 7.62
CA GLN A 21 5.57 1.63 7.69
C GLN A 21 4.58 1.98 6.57
N TYR A 22 3.37 1.44 6.69
CA TYR A 22 2.28 1.78 5.80
C TYR A 22 0.99 2.10 6.58
N GLU A 23 0.15 2.89 5.94
CA GLU A 23 -1.19 3.23 6.40
C GLU A 23 -2.20 2.47 5.57
N VAL A 24 -3.18 1.84 6.23
CA VAL A 24 -4.29 1.20 5.52
C VAL A 24 -5.44 2.19 5.47
N VAL A 25 -5.81 2.62 4.28
CA VAL A 25 -6.94 3.50 4.03
C VAL A 25 -8.06 2.72 3.38
N ALA A 26 -9.29 2.87 3.89
CA ALA A 26 -10.48 2.41 3.20
C ALA A 26 -10.93 3.51 2.22
N LYS A 27 -11.14 3.15 0.95
CA LYS A 27 -11.77 4.02 -0.04
C LYS A 27 -13.05 3.36 -0.54
N GLU A 28 -14.09 4.17 -0.64
CA GLU A 28 -15.28 3.80 -1.38
C GLU A 28 -14.96 3.79 -2.88
N THR A 29 -15.23 2.67 -3.52
CA THR A 29 -15.12 2.51 -4.97
C THR A 29 -16.47 2.05 -5.49
N ALA A 30 -16.69 2.13 -6.80
CA ALA A 30 -17.94 1.65 -7.42
C ALA A 30 -18.26 0.16 -7.14
N ARG A 31 -17.28 -0.63 -6.67
CA ARG A 31 -17.43 -2.05 -6.29
C ARG A 31 -17.54 -2.29 -4.78
N GLY A 32 -17.69 -1.22 -3.99
CA GLY A 32 -17.75 -1.23 -2.53
C GLY A 32 -16.47 -0.72 -1.85
N PRO A 33 -16.42 -0.76 -0.50
CA PRO A 33 -15.28 -0.28 0.27
C PRO A 33 -14.06 -1.20 0.07
N MET A 34 -13.00 -0.64 -0.52
CA MET A 34 -11.72 -1.31 -0.72
C MET A 34 -10.66 -0.75 0.22
N MET A 35 -9.81 -1.64 0.74
CA MET A 35 -8.69 -1.30 1.59
C MET A 35 -7.41 -1.21 0.77
N PHE A 36 -6.71 -0.09 0.89
CA PHE A 36 -5.44 0.18 0.26
C PHE A 36 -4.38 0.41 1.33
N ALA A 37 -3.28 -0.35 1.27
CA ALA A 37 -2.08 -0.03 2.01
C ALA A 37 -1.30 1.04 1.23
N VAL A 38 -0.92 2.12 1.91
CA VAL A 38 -0.21 3.26 1.36
C VAL A 38 1.12 3.35 2.08
N ALA A 39 2.21 3.17 1.33
CA ALA A 39 3.56 3.31 1.82
C ALA A 39 4.31 4.40 1.06
N LYS A 40 5.26 5.05 1.70
CA LYS A 40 6.20 5.93 1.00
C LYS A 40 7.37 5.09 0.47
N SER A 41 7.64 5.17 -0.83
CA SER A 41 8.79 4.49 -1.42
C SER A 41 10.10 5.08 -0.88
N PRO A 42 11.05 4.25 -0.42
CA PRO A 42 12.38 4.71 -0.04
C PRO A 42 13.22 5.11 -1.27
N TYR A 43 12.80 4.71 -2.47
CA TYR A 43 13.56 4.97 -3.70
C TYR A 43 13.20 6.30 -4.35
N THR A 44 11.91 6.60 -4.48
CA THR A 44 11.44 7.80 -5.20
C THR A 44 10.68 8.78 -4.30
N GLY A 45 10.42 8.41 -3.04
CA GLY A 45 9.66 9.23 -2.11
C GLY A 45 8.16 9.34 -2.42
N ILE A 46 7.68 8.66 -3.48
CA ILE A 46 6.25 8.69 -3.85
C ILE A 46 5.42 7.82 -2.92
N LYS A 47 4.12 8.14 -2.81
CA LYS A 47 3.14 7.25 -2.19
C LYS A 47 2.79 6.12 -3.15
N VAL A 48 3.01 4.89 -2.71
CA VAL A 48 2.67 3.66 -3.44
C VAL A 48 1.45 3.05 -2.79
N TYR A 49 0.43 2.79 -3.61
CA TYR A 49 -0.84 2.20 -3.18
C TYR A 49 -0.86 0.72 -3.54
N ARG A 50 -1.15 -0.13 -2.57
CA ARG A 50 -1.36 -1.57 -2.74
C ARG A 50 -2.76 -1.94 -2.29
N LEU A 51 -3.54 -2.58 -3.15
CA LEU A 51 -4.83 -3.14 -2.77
C LEU A 51 -4.59 -4.30 -1.79
N VAL A 52 -5.17 -4.20 -0.59
CA VAL A 52 -5.11 -5.24 0.45
C VAL A 52 -6.30 -6.18 0.33
N GLY A 53 -7.48 -5.64 -0.01
CA GLY A 53 -8.69 -6.42 -0.19
C GLY A 53 -9.95 -5.58 -0.03
N LYS A 54 -11.11 -6.24 -0.03
CA LYS A 54 -12.38 -5.60 0.33
C LYS A 54 -12.47 -5.48 1.85
N LYS A 55 -13.01 -4.37 2.34
CA LYS A 55 -13.38 -4.24 3.76
C LYS A 55 -14.49 -5.27 4.02
N LYS A 56 -14.26 -6.19 4.95
CA LYS A 56 -15.22 -7.22 5.35
C LYS A 56 -16.25 -6.62 6.30
#